data_AF-A0A2G8LMC1-F1
#
_entry.id   AF-A0A2G8LMC1-F1
#
_cell.length_a   1.000
_cell.length_b   1.000
_cell.length_c   1.000
_cell.angle_alpha   90.00
_cell.angle_beta   90.00
_cell.angle_gamma   90.00
#
_symmetry.space_group_name_H-M   'P 1'
#
loop_
_entity.id
_entity.type
_entity.pdbx_description
1 polymer ?
#
loop_
_entity_poly.entity_id
_entity_poly.type
_entity_poly.pdbx_seq_one_letter_code
_entity_poly.pdbx_strand_id
1 'polypeptide(L)'
;MADRYILGIDVTHECIRKLSLIHVEYRFKFTDPTTSQPNFQYAFNPCYTVKTSDDCTDSIACQKYEDSDTIQKFPLATMKGEEFITADALYVRYAAVGGDTARTLTVKLVCISSGDDTFEPVGQPDSQKNFYNYTLTSQHCCSSVPASHISLGTILCIIFIVVVVIYIIAGVLVNKFVRGATGAEIIPNRSFWTQQPVLIKEGFQFTGGKIRGCFTRDSTYDTI
;
A
#
# COMPACT_ATOMS: atom_id res chain seq x y z
N MET A 1 22.38 14.82 19.65
CA MET A 1 21.17 15.35 19.00
C MET A 1 21.26 14.94 17.53
N ALA A 2 20.88 13.71 17.23
CA ALA A 2 20.95 13.15 15.89
C ALA A 2 19.59 13.34 15.24
N ASP A 3 19.57 14.10 14.16
CA ASP A 3 18.37 14.38 13.37
C ASP A 3 17.72 13.08 12.91
N ARG A 4 16.48 12.86 13.37
CA ARG A 4 15.58 11.82 12.84
C ARG A 4 15.02 12.29 11.51
N TYR A 5 15.86 12.34 10.48
CA TYR A 5 15.35 12.31 9.11
C TYR A 5 14.94 10.87 8.81
N ILE A 6 13.67 10.57 9.06
CA ILE A 6 12.98 9.47 8.38
C ILE A 6 12.95 9.87 6.90
N LEU A 7 14.01 9.53 6.17
CA LEU A 7 14.09 9.74 4.74
C LEU A 7 12.93 8.98 4.08
N GLY A 8 12.16 9.72 3.30
CA GLY A 8 10.85 9.36 2.78
C GLY A 8 10.78 7.97 2.17
N ILE A 9 9.96 7.14 2.79
CA ILE A 9 9.40 5.95 2.19
C ILE A 9 7.91 6.26 1.94
N ASP A 10 7.50 6.26 0.68
CA ASP A 10 6.07 6.23 0.26
C ASP A 10 5.50 4.79 0.28
N VAL A 11 6.22 3.87 0.93
CA VAL A 11 5.96 2.42 1.10
C VAL A 11 5.79 2.13 2.59
N THR A 12 4.82 2.78 3.24
CA THR A 12 4.60 2.58 4.68
C THR A 12 3.64 1.42 4.94
N HIS A 13 4.00 0.20 4.53
CA HIS A 13 3.34 -0.98 5.09
C HIS A 13 3.74 -1.14 6.56
N GLU A 14 2.76 -1.40 7.43
CA GLU A 14 2.92 -1.67 8.86
C GLU A 14 3.96 -2.78 9.14
N CYS A 15 4.16 -3.70 8.19
CA CYS A 15 5.21 -4.72 8.28
C CYS A 15 6.60 -4.09 8.32
N ILE A 16 7.02 -3.39 7.27
CA ILE A 16 8.36 -2.78 7.18
C ILE A 16 8.59 -1.82 8.34
N ARG A 17 7.55 -1.07 8.73
CA ARG A 17 7.60 -0.18 9.89
C ARG A 17 7.82 -0.93 11.21
N LYS A 18 7.16 -2.07 11.44
CA LYS A 18 7.39 -2.88 12.64
C LYS A 18 8.78 -3.52 12.63
N LEU A 19 9.28 -3.94 11.46
CA LEU A 19 10.62 -4.48 11.33
C LEU A 19 11.71 -3.44 11.64
N SER A 20 11.48 -2.15 11.31
CA SER A 20 12.44 -1.07 11.58
C SER A 20 12.57 -0.74 13.07
N LEU A 21 11.50 -0.93 13.85
CA LEU A 21 11.50 -0.63 15.28
C LEU A 21 12.29 -1.63 16.12
N ILE A 22 12.55 -2.82 15.59
CA ILE A 22 13.15 -3.93 16.35
C ILE A 22 14.65 -4.08 16.04
N HIS A 23 15.11 -3.70 14.85
CA HIS A 23 16.48 -3.95 14.39
C HIS A 23 17.13 -2.71 13.79
N VAL A 24 18.19 -2.24 14.44
CA VAL A 24 18.87 -0.97 14.13
C VAL A 24 20.03 -1.14 13.14
N GLU A 25 20.61 -2.33 12.99
CA GLU A 25 21.72 -2.54 12.04
C GLU A 25 21.65 -3.90 11.33
N TYR A 26 21.85 -3.87 10.01
CA TYR A 26 22.05 -5.02 9.10
C TYR A 26 21.11 -6.22 9.30
N ARG A 27 19.85 -6.05 8.90
CA ARG A 27 18.96 -7.19 8.69
C ARG A 27 19.50 -8.04 7.54
N PHE A 28 19.55 -9.35 7.73
CA PHE A 28 19.91 -10.38 6.74
C PHE A 28 21.26 -10.18 6.01
N LYS A 29 22.24 -10.97 6.47
CA LYS A 29 23.59 -11.00 5.90
C LYS A 29 23.60 -11.59 4.50
N PHE A 30 24.72 -11.45 3.80
CA PHE A 30 24.97 -12.14 2.53
C PHE A 30 24.62 -13.63 2.65
N THR A 31 23.57 -14.02 1.94
CA THR A 31 22.97 -15.35 1.93
C THR A 31 22.97 -15.87 0.50
N ASP A 32 23.25 -17.17 0.34
CA ASP A 32 23.24 -17.81 -0.97
C ASP A 32 21.82 -17.82 -1.56
N PRO A 33 21.67 -17.64 -2.89
CA PRO A 33 20.38 -17.69 -3.54
C PRO A 33 19.80 -19.11 -3.51
N THR A 34 18.47 -19.20 -3.55
CA THR A 34 17.78 -20.49 -3.69
C THR A 34 17.91 -21.05 -5.11
N THR A 35 18.27 -20.23 -6.09
CA THR A 35 18.62 -20.66 -7.45
C THR A 35 20.11 -21.05 -7.55
N SER A 36 20.46 -21.93 -8.49
CA SER A 36 21.84 -22.38 -8.68
C SER A 36 22.69 -21.28 -9.36
N GLN A 37 23.05 -20.26 -8.58
CA GLN A 37 23.95 -19.18 -8.97
C GLN A 37 25.20 -19.27 -8.09
N PRO A 38 26.13 -20.19 -8.40
CA PRO A 38 27.36 -20.32 -7.63
C PRO A 38 28.09 -18.98 -7.62
N ASN A 39 28.72 -18.65 -6.50
CA ASN A 39 29.50 -17.43 -6.27
C ASN A 39 28.69 -16.15 -6.02
N PHE A 40 27.35 -16.19 -6.09
CA PHE A 40 26.52 -15.04 -5.75
C PHE A 40 25.94 -15.14 -4.34
N GLN A 41 25.94 -14.03 -3.63
CA GLN A 41 25.29 -13.87 -2.33
C GLN A 41 24.54 -12.55 -2.26
N TYR A 42 23.49 -12.50 -1.44
CA TYR A 42 22.59 -11.36 -1.37
C TYR A 42 22.36 -10.91 0.07
N ALA A 43 22.45 -9.60 0.30
CA ALA A 43 22.10 -8.96 1.55
C ALA A 43 20.92 -8.02 1.34
N PHE A 44 20.05 -7.89 2.36
CA PHE A 44 18.84 -7.07 2.26
C PHE A 44 18.43 -6.48 3.59
N ASN A 45 18.36 -5.16 3.65
CA ASN A 45 17.85 -4.43 4.80
C ASN A 45 16.60 -3.62 4.40
N PRO A 46 15.40 -3.99 4.88
CA PRO A 46 14.16 -3.32 4.49
C PRO A 46 14.01 -1.89 5.02
N CYS A 47 14.82 -1.48 6.00
CA CYS A 47 14.59 -0.26 6.80
C CYS A 47 15.75 0.73 6.79
N TYR A 48 16.97 0.24 6.56
CA TYR A 48 18.18 1.06 6.51
C TYR A 48 19.00 0.71 5.29
N THR A 49 19.86 1.65 4.86
CA THR A 49 20.82 1.35 3.82
C THR A 49 21.78 0.27 4.32
N VAL A 50 22.17 -0.61 3.43
CA VAL A 50 23.13 -1.66 3.69
C VAL A 50 24.49 -0.99 3.90
N LYS A 51 24.94 -0.98 5.15
CA LYS A 51 26.30 -0.53 5.51
C LYS A 51 27.31 -1.60 5.10
N THR A 52 27.65 -1.67 3.83
CA THR A 52 28.82 -2.42 3.34
C THR A 52 29.95 -1.45 3.07
N SER A 53 31.20 -1.90 3.23
CA SER A 53 32.37 -1.18 2.71
C SER A 53 32.17 -0.87 1.22
N ASP A 54 32.00 0.42 0.96
CA ASP A 54 32.05 1.25 -0.26
C ASP A 54 31.16 0.91 -1.48
N ASP A 55 30.87 -0.35 -1.81
CA ASP A 55 30.30 -0.70 -3.14
C ASP A 55 28.76 -0.82 -3.22
N CYS A 56 28.03 -0.75 -2.11
CA CYS A 56 26.55 -0.72 -2.08
C CYS A 56 26.02 0.49 -1.31
N THR A 57 26.68 1.63 -1.49
CA THR A 57 26.32 2.90 -0.88
C THR A 57 24.88 3.29 -1.25
N ASP A 58 24.12 3.77 -0.25
CA ASP A 58 22.72 4.19 -0.36
C ASP A 58 21.73 3.13 -0.91
N SER A 59 22.13 1.86 -0.92
CA SER A 59 21.28 0.76 -1.36
C SER A 59 20.70 -0.02 -0.18
N ILE A 60 19.46 -0.46 -0.29
CA ILE A 60 18.82 -1.35 0.71
C ILE A 60 19.13 -2.83 0.47
N ALA A 61 19.72 -3.16 -0.67
CA ALA A 61 19.99 -4.52 -1.08
C ALA A 61 21.28 -4.59 -1.89
N CYS A 62 22.12 -5.56 -1.58
CA CYS A 62 23.44 -5.69 -2.19
C CYS A 62 23.62 -7.11 -2.71
N GLN A 63 24.05 -7.23 -3.97
CA GLN A 63 24.55 -8.48 -4.53
C GLN A 63 26.06 -8.51 -4.38
N LYS A 64 26.61 -9.61 -3.88
CA LYS A 64 28.04 -9.90 -3.87
C LYS A 64 28.31 -11.05 -4.82
N TYR A 65 29.27 -10.88 -5.71
CA TYR A 65 29.93 -11.95 -6.45
C TYR A 65 31.28 -12.19 -5.79
N GLU A 66 31.57 -13.42 -5.41
CA GLU A 66 32.83 -13.80 -4.77
C GLU A 66 33.36 -15.08 -5.39
N ASP A 67 34.51 -14.96 -6.05
CA ASP A 67 35.34 -16.06 -6.53
C ASP A 67 36.72 -15.94 -5.88
N SER A 68 37.59 -16.95 -6.08
CA SER A 68 38.84 -17.17 -5.36
C SER A 68 39.76 -15.95 -5.23
N ASP A 69 39.70 -15.01 -6.19
CA ASP A 69 40.54 -13.79 -6.21
C ASP A 69 39.74 -12.50 -6.48
N THR A 70 38.42 -12.58 -6.61
CA THR A 70 37.58 -11.42 -6.98
C THR A 70 36.34 -11.31 -6.12
N ILE A 71 36.21 -10.17 -5.44
CA ILE A 71 34.99 -9.78 -4.74
C ILE A 71 34.44 -8.55 -5.45
N GLN A 72 33.25 -8.67 -6.02
CA GLN A 72 32.51 -7.57 -6.61
C GLN A 72 31.18 -7.42 -5.90
N LYS A 73 30.76 -6.18 -5.68
CA LYS A 73 29.48 -5.87 -5.06
C LYS A 73 28.70 -4.93 -5.95
N PHE A 74 27.40 -5.13 -5.99
CA PHE A 74 26.51 -4.37 -6.84
C PHE A 74 25.25 -3.96 -6.08
N PRO A 75 24.90 -2.65 -6.07
CA PRO A 75 23.66 -2.18 -5.46
C PRO A 75 22.47 -2.65 -6.30
N LEU A 76 21.39 -3.03 -5.64
CA LEU A 76 20.20 -3.57 -6.32
C LEU A 76 19.01 -2.61 -6.27
N ALA A 77 18.84 -1.87 -5.19
CA ALA A 77 17.66 -1.02 -5.02
C ALA A 77 17.89 0.12 -4.02
N THR A 78 17.11 1.18 -4.16
CA THR A 78 17.05 2.28 -3.18
C THR A 78 15.88 2.08 -2.21
N MET A 79 15.80 2.91 -1.16
CA MET A 79 14.68 2.89 -0.20
C MET A 79 13.32 3.26 -0.80
N LYS A 80 13.30 3.94 -1.95
CA LYS A 80 12.06 4.28 -2.62
C LYS A 80 11.46 3.01 -3.22
N GLY A 81 10.17 2.78 -3.05
CA GLY A 81 9.49 1.64 -3.67
C GLY A 81 8.02 1.89 -3.89
N GLU A 82 7.32 0.87 -4.36
CA GLU A 82 5.89 0.84 -4.61
C GLU A 82 5.35 -0.51 -4.15
N GLU A 83 4.19 -0.48 -3.50
CA GLU A 83 3.49 -1.69 -3.04
C GLU A 83 2.50 -2.16 -4.11
N PHE A 84 2.36 -3.47 -4.23
CA PHE A 84 1.26 -4.05 -4.99
C PHE A 84 0.82 -5.37 -4.36
N ILE A 85 -0.49 -5.58 -4.37
CA ILE A 85 -1.12 -6.79 -3.85
C ILE A 85 -1.56 -7.62 -5.05
N THR A 86 -1.21 -8.90 -5.01
CA THR A 86 -1.79 -9.93 -5.88
C THR A 86 -2.86 -10.71 -5.10
N ALA A 87 -3.60 -11.59 -5.77
CA ALA A 87 -4.65 -12.38 -5.11
C ALA A 87 -4.17 -13.12 -3.85
N ASP A 88 -2.90 -13.55 -3.81
CA ASP A 88 -2.37 -14.45 -2.78
C ASP A 88 -1.22 -13.86 -1.95
N ALA A 89 -0.66 -12.72 -2.34
CA ALA A 89 0.53 -12.18 -1.68
C ALA A 89 0.70 -10.66 -1.85
N LEU A 90 1.28 -10.05 -0.83
CA LEU A 90 1.76 -8.67 -0.85
C LEU A 90 3.20 -8.63 -1.35
N TYR A 91 3.46 -7.70 -2.25
CA TYR A 91 4.78 -7.43 -2.80
C TYR A 91 5.16 -5.97 -2.60
N VAL A 92 6.46 -5.77 -2.42
CA VAL A 92 7.10 -4.46 -2.43
C VAL A 92 8.13 -4.44 -3.54
N ARG A 93 7.94 -3.57 -4.52
CA ARG A 93 8.92 -3.32 -5.58
C ARG A 93 9.72 -2.09 -5.23
N TYR A 94 11.01 -2.25 -4.99
CA TYR A 94 11.90 -1.14 -4.76
C TYR A 94 12.45 -0.56 -6.06
N ALA A 95 12.68 0.74 -6.05
CA ALA A 95 13.12 1.53 -7.20
C ALA A 95 14.53 1.12 -7.60
N ALA A 96 14.68 0.96 -8.91
CA ALA A 96 15.89 0.45 -9.52
C ALA A 96 17.08 1.41 -9.43
N VAL A 97 18.28 0.84 -9.35
CA VAL A 97 19.56 1.56 -9.44
C VAL A 97 20.20 1.26 -10.81
N GLY A 98 20.85 2.25 -11.43
CA GLY A 98 21.77 2.00 -12.56
C GLY A 98 21.30 2.35 -13.98
N GLY A 99 20.40 3.31 -14.18
CA GLY A 99 20.07 3.86 -15.51
C GLY A 99 19.59 2.78 -16.51
N ASP A 100 20.27 2.62 -17.64
CA ASP A 100 19.94 1.63 -18.69
C ASP A 100 20.15 0.17 -18.27
N THR A 101 20.84 -0.08 -17.14
CA THR A 101 21.01 -1.40 -16.51
C THR A 101 20.18 -1.53 -15.23
N ALA A 102 19.10 -0.76 -15.12
CA ALA A 102 18.21 -0.68 -13.97
C ALA A 102 17.87 -2.06 -13.39
N ARG A 103 18.39 -2.33 -12.20
CA ARG A 103 18.11 -3.54 -11.44
C ARG A 103 16.87 -3.34 -10.60
N THR A 104 15.85 -4.16 -10.79
CA THR A 104 14.59 -4.05 -10.04
C THR A 104 14.53 -5.13 -8.98
N LEU A 105 14.33 -4.72 -7.72
CA LEU A 105 14.13 -5.63 -6.61
C LEU A 105 12.66 -5.73 -6.25
N THR A 106 12.12 -6.94 -6.25
CA THR A 106 10.78 -7.24 -5.74
C THR A 106 10.89 -8.16 -4.52
N VAL A 107 10.27 -7.75 -3.42
CA VAL A 107 10.25 -8.52 -2.18
C VAL A 107 8.83 -9.00 -1.91
N LYS A 108 8.65 -10.31 -1.87
CA LYS A 108 7.41 -10.95 -1.44
C LYS A 108 7.37 -10.94 0.09
N LEU A 109 6.29 -10.42 0.66
CA LEU A 109 6.06 -10.41 2.10
C LEU A 109 5.18 -11.60 2.49
N VAL A 110 5.69 -12.46 3.36
CA VAL A 110 4.99 -13.66 3.84
C VAL A 110 4.76 -13.53 5.35
N CYS A 111 3.52 -13.77 5.77
CA CYS A 111 3.14 -13.83 7.18
C CYS A 111 3.41 -15.22 7.76
N ILE A 112 3.95 -15.26 8.98
CA ILE A 112 4.02 -16.47 9.82
C ILE A 112 3.38 -16.20 11.18
N SER A 113 2.70 -17.19 11.74
CA SER A 113 2.07 -17.07 13.07
C SER A 113 3.06 -17.20 14.23
N SER A 114 4.21 -17.83 14.00
CA SER A 114 5.28 -18.02 14.98
C SER A 114 6.59 -18.38 14.28
N GLY A 115 7.73 -18.13 14.92
CA GLY A 115 9.08 -18.37 14.38
C GLY A 115 9.86 -17.08 14.12
N ASP A 116 11.14 -17.24 13.79
CA ASP A 116 12.03 -16.13 13.47
C ASP A 116 11.77 -15.57 12.08
N ASP A 117 12.10 -14.30 11.89
CA ASP A 117 12.04 -13.69 10.57
C ASP A 117 13.08 -14.31 9.64
N THR A 118 12.67 -14.77 8.46
CA THR A 118 13.56 -15.38 7.48
C THR A 118 13.61 -14.58 6.18
N PHE A 119 14.77 -14.65 5.54
CA PHE A 119 15.05 -14.01 4.26
C PHE A 119 15.59 -15.06 3.30
N GLU A 120 14.92 -15.17 2.15
CA GLU A 120 15.31 -16.09 1.08
C GLU A 120 15.52 -15.28 -0.19
N PRO A 121 16.78 -15.07 -0.60
CA PRO A 121 17.04 -14.48 -1.89
C PRO A 121 16.80 -15.52 -2.99
N VAL A 122 15.84 -15.29 -3.89
CA VAL A 122 15.68 -16.15 -5.08
C VAL A 122 16.80 -15.88 -6.09
N GLY A 123 17.37 -14.67 -6.06
CA GLY A 123 18.37 -14.22 -7.01
C GLY A 123 17.72 -13.70 -8.29
N GLN A 124 18.48 -13.73 -9.39
CA GLN A 124 18.00 -13.33 -10.71
C GLN A 124 17.50 -14.56 -11.49
N PRO A 125 16.21 -14.71 -11.81
CA PRO A 125 15.74 -15.86 -12.59
C PRO A 125 16.26 -15.79 -14.03
N ASP A 126 16.57 -16.94 -14.64
CA ASP A 126 17.13 -17.02 -16.00
C ASP A 126 16.25 -16.37 -17.07
N SER A 127 14.94 -16.33 -16.82
CA SER A 127 13.93 -15.76 -17.70
C SER A 127 13.82 -14.24 -17.63
N GLN A 128 14.39 -13.58 -16.60
CA GLN A 128 14.28 -12.12 -16.42
C GLN A 128 15.62 -11.52 -16.00
N LYS A 129 16.31 -10.91 -16.97
CA LYS A 129 17.54 -10.15 -16.70
C LYS A 129 17.22 -8.89 -15.89
N ASN A 130 18.07 -8.58 -14.91
CA ASN A 130 17.96 -7.40 -14.04
C ASN A 130 16.75 -7.38 -13.09
N PHE A 131 15.98 -8.46 -12.97
CA PHE A 131 14.93 -8.60 -11.95
C PHE A 131 15.41 -9.51 -10.83
N TYR A 132 15.27 -9.05 -9.60
CA TYR A 132 15.69 -9.77 -8.40
C TYR A 132 14.47 -9.98 -7.53
N ASN A 133 14.26 -11.23 -7.11
CA ASN A 133 13.12 -11.61 -6.29
C ASN A 133 13.60 -12.11 -4.94
N TYR A 134 13.10 -11.54 -3.86
CA TYR A 134 13.35 -12.01 -2.50
C TYR A 134 12.04 -12.40 -1.83
N THR A 135 12.12 -13.34 -0.88
CA THR A 135 11.02 -13.64 0.02
C THR A 135 11.43 -13.24 1.44
N LEU A 136 10.64 -12.37 2.05
CA LEU A 136 10.78 -11.99 3.45
C LEU A 136 9.59 -12.56 4.21
N THR A 137 9.89 -13.41 5.18
CA THR A 137 8.89 -14.06 6.03
C THR A 137 8.99 -13.47 7.43
N SER A 138 7.88 -12.96 7.96
CA SER A 138 7.86 -12.35 9.30
C SER A 138 6.49 -12.38 9.94
N GLN A 139 6.46 -12.48 11.28
CA GLN A 139 5.23 -12.34 12.07
C GLN A 139 4.61 -10.94 11.94
N HIS A 140 5.46 -9.93 11.70
CA HIS A 140 5.00 -8.55 11.58
C HIS A 140 4.30 -8.28 10.24
N CYS A 141 4.42 -9.21 9.28
CA CYS A 141 3.76 -9.12 7.99
C CYS A 141 2.31 -9.63 8.01
N CYS A 142 1.82 -10.16 9.13
CA CYS A 142 0.46 -10.72 9.23
C CYS A 142 -0.67 -9.68 9.18
N SER A 143 -0.41 -8.41 9.47
CA SER A 143 -1.38 -7.34 9.26
C SER A 143 -1.40 -6.80 7.82
N SER A 144 -0.63 -7.40 6.91
CA SER A 144 -0.31 -6.84 5.59
C SER A 144 -1.06 -7.41 4.43
N VAL A 145 -1.70 -8.55 4.63
CA VAL A 145 -2.78 -8.95 3.75
C VAL A 145 -3.99 -8.22 4.30
N PRO A 146 -4.57 -7.23 3.59
CA PRO A 146 -5.90 -6.77 3.96
C PRO A 146 -6.80 -7.98 3.77
N ALA A 147 -7.04 -8.71 4.86
CA ALA A 147 -8.18 -9.58 4.93
C ALA A 147 -9.35 -8.70 4.48
N SER A 148 -10.06 -9.14 3.45
CA SER A 148 -11.15 -8.41 2.81
C SER A 148 -12.27 -8.20 3.83
N HIS A 149 -12.07 -7.25 4.73
CA HIS A 149 -13.00 -6.84 5.75
C HIS A 149 -13.79 -5.70 5.16
N ILE A 150 -15.07 -5.96 4.95
CA ILE A 150 -16.03 -4.92 4.61
C ILE A 150 -15.98 -3.90 5.75
N SER A 151 -15.65 -2.64 5.43
CA SER A 151 -15.64 -1.56 6.41
C SER A 151 -16.99 -1.48 7.12
N LEU A 152 -16.99 -1.18 8.42
CA LEU A 152 -18.23 -0.97 9.18
C LEU A 152 -19.14 0.05 8.48
N GLY A 153 -18.56 1.08 7.86
CA GLY A 153 -19.31 2.05 7.08
C GLY A 153 -20.08 1.42 5.92
N THR A 154 -19.44 0.51 5.18
CA THR A 154 -20.08 -0.22 4.08
C THR A 154 -21.19 -1.14 4.58
N ILE A 155 -20.98 -1.82 5.72
CA ILE A 155 -22.01 -2.66 6.35
C ILE A 155 -23.24 -1.81 6.72
N LEU A 156 -23.02 -0.66 7.37
CA LEU A 156 -24.09 0.25 7.75
C LEU A 156 -24.85 0.80 6.53
N CYS A 157 -24.13 1.15 5.45
CA CYS A 157 -24.74 1.59 4.20
C CYS A 157 -25.63 0.51 3.58
N ILE A 158 -25.18 -0.75 3.56
CA ILE A 158 -25.96 -1.88 3.03
C ILE A 158 -27.25 -2.07 3.84
N ILE A 159 -27.15 -2.09 5.18
CA ILE A 159 -28.32 -2.25 6.06
C ILE A 159 -29.31 -1.10 5.82
N PHE A 160 -28.82 0.14 5.77
CA PHE A 160 -29.65 1.31 5.52
C PHE A 160 -30.40 1.21 4.18
N ILE A 161 -29.71 0.85 3.09
CA ILE A 161 -30.33 0.71 1.76
C ILE A 161 -31.43 -0.36 1.78
N VAL A 162 -31.18 -1.51 2.40
CA VAL A 162 -32.17 -2.59 2.50
C VAL A 162 -33.42 -2.12 3.26
N VAL A 163 -33.25 -1.44 4.40
CA VAL A 163 -34.36 -0.88 5.17
C VAL A 163 -35.15 0.16 4.37
N VAL A 164 -34.47 1.04 3.64
CA VAL A 164 -35.12 2.05 2.78
C VAL A 164 -35.95 1.40 1.67
N VAL A 165 -35.45 0.36 1.01
CA VAL A 165 -36.18 -0.36 -0.04
C VAL A 165 -37.45 -1.00 0.52
N ILE A 166 -37.34 -1.71 1.64
CA ILE A 166 -38.48 -2.32 2.32
C ILE A 166 -39.52 -1.26 2.70
N TYR A 167 -39.07 -0.15 3.28
CA TYR A 167 -39.93 0.98 3.64
C TYR A 167 -40.67 1.57 2.44
N ILE A 168 -39.99 1.80 1.31
CA ILE A 168 -40.64 2.34 0.09
C ILE A 168 -41.68 1.35 -0.43
N ILE A 169 -41.36 0.06 -0.54
CA ILE A 169 -42.29 -0.95 -1.05
C ILE A 169 -43.53 -1.03 -0.15
N ALA A 170 -43.34 -1.17 1.17
CA ALA A 170 -44.44 -1.26 2.11
C ALA A 170 -45.31 0.02 2.10
N GLY A 171 -44.68 1.20 2.10
CA GLY A 171 -45.40 2.47 2.06
C GLY A 171 -46.17 2.70 0.75
N VAL A 172 -45.61 2.29 -0.39
CA VAL A 172 -46.29 2.32 -1.70
C VAL A 172 -47.53 1.41 -1.68
N LEU A 173 -47.40 0.18 -1.17
CA LEU A 173 -48.53 -0.75 -1.07
C LEU A 173 -49.64 -0.20 -0.19
N VAL A 174 -49.31 0.35 0.99
CA VAL A 174 -50.29 0.94 1.91
C VAL A 174 -50.96 2.17 1.28
N ASN A 175 -50.19 3.11 0.73
CA ASN A 175 -50.75 4.31 0.14
C ASN A 175 -51.64 4.01 -1.07
N LYS A 176 -51.28 3.01 -1.88
CA LYS A 176 -52.05 2.62 -3.07
C LYS A 176 -53.32 1.85 -2.71
N PHE A 177 -53.20 0.79 -1.90
CA PHE A 177 -54.31 -0.16 -1.69
C PHE A 177 -55.20 0.19 -0.50
N VAL A 178 -54.64 0.82 0.55
CA VAL A 178 -55.42 1.18 1.75
C VAL A 178 -55.93 2.60 1.65
N ARG A 179 -55.10 3.53 1.16
CA ARG A 179 -55.43 4.97 1.14
C ARG A 179 -55.92 5.47 -0.21
N GLY A 180 -55.87 4.65 -1.26
CA GLY A 180 -56.32 5.04 -2.61
C GLY A 180 -55.53 6.19 -3.22
N ALA A 181 -54.31 6.47 -2.75
CA ALA A 181 -53.47 7.53 -3.29
C ALA A 181 -53.08 7.21 -4.75
N THR A 182 -53.01 8.24 -5.59
CA THR A 182 -52.66 8.10 -7.01
C THR A 182 -51.53 9.04 -7.39
N GLY A 183 -50.83 8.72 -8.48
CA GLY A 183 -49.73 9.55 -8.97
C GLY A 183 -48.56 9.65 -7.98
N ALA A 184 -48.04 10.86 -7.80
CA ALA A 184 -46.84 11.11 -7.01
C ALA A 184 -47.03 10.97 -5.49
N GLU A 185 -48.27 10.95 -5.00
CA GLU A 185 -48.58 10.81 -3.56
C GLU A 185 -48.47 9.38 -3.04
N ILE A 186 -48.31 8.40 -3.94
CA ILE A 186 -48.11 7.00 -3.56
C ILE A 186 -46.78 6.82 -2.80
N ILE A 187 -45.77 7.64 -3.12
CA ILE A 187 -44.44 7.55 -2.50
C ILE A 187 -44.52 8.03 -1.04
N PRO A 188 -44.16 7.19 -0.07
CA PRO A 188 -44.24 7.55 1.33
C PRO A 188 -43.23 8.66 1.68
N ASN A 189 -43.67 9.70 2.39
CA ASN A 189 -42.85 10.87 2.76
C ASN A 189 -42.12 11.51 1.57
N ARG A 190 -42.82 11.72 0.45
CA ARG A 190 -42.25 12.31 -0.79
C ARG A 190 -41.38 13.55 -0.56
N SER A 191 -41.85 14.49 0.29
CA SER A 191 -41.12 15.73 0.58
C SER A 191 -39.69 15.45 1.08
N PHE A 192 -39.53 14.49 1.99
CA PHE A 192 -38.23 14.06 2.49
C PHE A 192 -37.31 13.55 1.36
N TRP A 193 -37.81 12.64 0.53
CA TRP A 193 -37.02 12.05 -0.56
C TRP A 193 -36.64 13.04 -1.67
N THR A 194 -37.43 14.10 -1.86
CA THR A 194 -37.09 15.17 -2.80
C THR A 194 -36.09 16.18 -2.25
N GLN A 195 -36.08 16.42 -0.93
CA GLN A 195 -35.24 17.44 -0.31
C GLN A 195 -33.86 16.92 0.09
N GLN A 196 -33.76 15.68 0.58
CA GLN A 196 -32.50 15.13 1.08
C GLN A 196 -31.37 15.09 0.04
N PRO A 197 -31.58 14.66 -1.22
CA PRO A 197 -30.52 14.65 -2.23
C PRO A 197 -30.00 16.05 -2.58
N VAL A 198 -30.86 17.06 -2.52
CA VAL A 198 -30.50 18.46 -2.77
C VAL A 198 -29.54 18.96 -1.69
N LEU A 199 -29.88 18.72 -0.41
CA LEU A 199 -29.06 19.12 0.73
C LEU A 199 -27.69 18.40 0.72
N ILE A 200 -27.67 17.11 0.38
CA ILE A 200 -26.41 16.34 0.27
C ILE A 200 -25.51 16.94 -0.81
N LYS A 201 -26.07 17.24 -2.00
CA LYS A 201 -25.34 17.87 -3.10
C LYS A 201 -24.74 19.22 -2.67
N GLU A 202 -25.52 20.05 -2.00
CA GLU A 202 -25.07 21.35 -1.50
C GLU A 202 -23.94 21.20 -0.47
N GLY A 203 -24.03 20.23 0.44
CA GLY A 203 -22.97 19.92 1.39
C GLY A 203 -21.66 19.50 0.72
N PHE A 204 -21.71 18.65 -0.31
CA PHE A 204 -20.53 18.27 -1.09
C PHE A 204 -19.93 19.44 -1.86
N GLN A 205 -20.77 20.31 -2.44
CA GLN A 205 -20.31 21.51 -3.14
C GLN A 205 -19.63 22.50 -2.18
N PHE A 206 -20.19 22.70 -0.99
CA PHE A 206 -19.61 23.55 0.05
C PHE A 206 -18.25 23.02 0.51
N THR A 207 -18.18 21.74 0.90
CA THR A 207 -16.94 21.12 1.37
C THR A 207 -15.89 21.06 0.26
N GLY A 208 -16.28 20.65 -0.96
CA GLY A 208 -15.39 20.62 -2.11
C GLY A 208 -14.88 22.01 -2.49
N GLY A 209 -15.72 23.04 -2.39
CA GLY A 209 -15.34 24.44 -2.58
C GLY A 209 -14.33 24.93 -1.55
N LYS A 210 -14.47 24.54 -0.28
CA LYS A 210 -13.50 24.86 0.78
C LYS A 210 -12.16 24.15 0.61
N ILE A 211 -12.17 22.87 0.25
CA ILE A 211 -10.95 22.09 -0.01
C ILE A 211 -10.20 22.65 -1.22
N ARG A 212 -10.92 22.99 -2.30
CA ARG A 212 -10.31 23.59 -3.51
C ARG A 212 -9.89 25.05 -3.30
N GLY A 213 -10.66 25.84 -2.56
CA GLY A 213 -10.34 27.23 -2.21
C GLY A 213 -9.19 27.38 -1.20
N CYS A 214 -8.75 26.29 -0.56
CA CYS A 214 -7.50 26.29 0.22
C CYS A 214 -6.25 26.18 -0.68
N PHE A 215 -6.40 25.73 -1.93
CA PHE A 215 -5.33 25.62 -2.92
C PHE A 215 -5.23 26.80 -3.90
N THR A 216 -6.25 27.65 -4.00
CA THR A 216 -6.16 28.94 -4.69
C THR A 216 -6.16 30.08 -3.68
N ARG A 217 -4.97 30.49 -3.23
CA ARG A 217 -4.75 31.90 -2.89
C ARG A 217 -4.68 32.67 -4.20
N ASP A 218 -5.83 33.02 -4.78
CA ASP A 218 -5.83 34.09 -5.76
C ASP A 218 -5.95 35.43 -5.04
N SER A 219 -4.83 36.14 -5.15
CA SER A 219 -4.64 37.54 -4.88
C SER A 219 -5.63 38.37 -5.72
N THR A 220 -6.75 38.78 -5.15
CA THR A 220 -7.58 39.82 -5.76
C THR A 220 -8.22 40.69 -4.68
N TYR A 221 -7.36 41.46 -4.00
CA TYR A 221 -7.70 42.76 -3.44
C TYR A 221 -6.64 43.74 -3.92
N ASP A 222 -6.75 44.17 -5.17
CA ASP A 222 -6.19 45.41 -5.70
C ASP A 222 -6.88 45.71 -7.03
N THR A 223 -8.03 46.39 -6.94
CA THR A 223 -8.43 47.54 -7.77
C THR A 223 -9.87 47.91 -7.44
N ILE A 224 -10.03 48.81 -6.48
CA ILE A 224 -10.96 49.95 -6.59
C ILE A 224 -10.17 51.18 -6.19
#